data_AF-A0A534WBG2-F1
#
_entry.id   AF-A0A534WBG2-F1
#
_cell.length_a   1.000
_cell.length_b   1.000
_cell.length_c   1.000
_cell.angle_alpha   90.00
_cell.angle_beta   90.00
_cell.angle_gamma   90.00
#
_symmetry.space_group_name_H-M   'P 1'
#
loop_
_entity.id
_entity.type
_entity.pdbx_description
1 polymer ?
#
loop_
_entity_poly.entity_id
_entity_poly.type
_entity_poly.pdbx_seq_one_letter_code
_entity_poly.pdbx_strand_id
1 'polypeptide(L)'
;MRTVTRTVLVAVAFLITTTATMAQTPTIPCAGAFGTCLGSCPAGQECQPDPTTTLCGCVTVTNTTLSTTTTTTSSVTTTTLAACCGFSPKPSALNFTTSIGAGNCGTLKTSTGVLLENLACGGLYTGGGSAGVPLPFQVPDMGSSVTGVASCSGTSLTLTNLTSTQTGSNRNCTSVGCLFGPPLPIPNSATTPISVCVINTVAADATGSTDCVTGASNLSLPLSSELFLTGDLFPNAPGIQTCPVCNQTCNAGTNSGGPCNTDADCPGAGAGSCAGSNKCHGGPNDGMACTPADSVVGTLGDFPTTHDCPPPTTLDIGGLPIAFALSTGTMTKTGQTLTGPVTAQQRVFCGFCRDIDAAGSLCFEGDPNKPPTAGCPRNNLCVSVGNPFNCCTGPGTGSCDQAAKPCTDSSQCTDGNGTWPNCQQHNAGAFGFGTAKTITETGAPAGDMTDGAGHASVLVSIFCVPPTFTASVDNSGDLPGPGAVALPGTAQLLP
;
A
#
# COMPACT_ATOMS: atom_id res chain seq x y z
N MET A 1 66.87 -16.88 -39.67
CA MET A 1 67.46 -17.20 -38.35
C MET A 1 66.30 -17.16 -37.35
N ARG A 2 65.49 -18.22 -37.21
CA ARG A 2 65.58 -19.28 -36.17
C ARG A 2 66.07 -18.77 -34.81
N THR A 3 65.14 -18.66 -33.84
CA THR A 3 65.22 -19.43 -32.59
C THR A 3 63.80 -19.80 -32.13
N VAL A 4 63.64 -21.08 -31.82
CA VAL A 4 62.43 -21.78 -31.35
C VAL A 4 62.73 -22.22 -29.92
N THR A 5 61.78 -22.10 -29.00
CA THR A 5 61.77 -22.98 -27.82
C THR A 5 60.34 -23.36 -27.46
N ARG A 6 60.06 -24.67 -27.57
CA ARG A 6 58.83 -25.35 -27.16
C ARG A 6 58.87 -25.58 -25.65
N THR A 7 57.73 -25.43 -24.97
CA THR A 7 57.53 -26.01 -23.62
C THR A 7 56.35 -26.97 -23.66
N VAL A 8 56.64 -28.18 -23.20
CA VAL A 8 55.82 -29.39 -23.20
C VAL A 8 54.92 -29.39 -21.96
N LEU A 9 53.64 -29.73 -22.15
CA LEU A 9 52.66 -29.96 -21.09
C LEU A 9 52.87 -31.38 -20.56
N VAL A 10 53.23 -31.52 -19.29
CA VAL A 10 53.39 -32.82 -18.61
C VAL A 10 52.15 -33.07 -17.75
N ALA A 11 51.36 -34.06 -18.13
CA ALA A 11 50.28 -34.61 -17.31
C ALA A 11 50.83 -35.75 -16.44
N VAL A 12 50.72 -35.62 -15.13
CA VAL A 12 50.98 -36.72 -14.17
C VAL A 12 49.67 -37.03 -13.47
N ALA A 13 49.18 -38.25 -13.68
CA ALA A 13 48.07 -38.83 -12.95
C ALA A 13 48.56 -39.39 -11.61
N PHE A 14 47.85 -39.06 -10.52
CA PHE A 14 47.99 -39.77 -9.25
C PHE A 14 46.62 -40.34 -8.86
N LEU A 15 46.55 -41.67 -8.79
CA LEU A 15 45.49 -42.40 -8.10
C LEU A 15 45.64 -42.18 -6.60
N ILE A 16 44.56 -41.77 -5.92
CA ILE A 16 44.42 -41.89 -4.48
C ILE A 16 43.12 -42.65 -4.19
N THR A 17 43.29 -43.84 -3.62
CA THR A 17 42.26 -44.66 -2.98
C THR A 17 42.07 -44.18 -1.55
N THR A 18 40.85 -43.79 -1.18
CA THR A 18 40.47 -43.59 0.23
C THR A 18 39.17 -44.32 0.54
N THR A 19 39.29 -45.29 1.43
CA THR A 19 38.26 -46.03 2.16
C THR A 19 37.34 -45.09 2.92
N ALA A 20 36.02 -45.16 2.66
CA ALA A 20 35.01 -44.49 3.46
C ALA A 20 34.70 -45.32 4.71
N THR A 21 35.31 -44.98 5.84
CA THR A 21 34.81 -45.37 7.16
C THR A 21 33.58 -44.52 7.47
N MET A 22 32.40 -45.14 7.56
CA MET A 22 31.18 -44.45 7.97
C MET A 22 31.35 -43.96 9.42
N ALA A 23 31.40 -42.64 9.61
CA ALA A 23 31.29 -42.03 10.92
C ALA A 23 29.85 -42.26 11.43
N GLN A 24 29.73 -43.01 12.51
CA GLN A 24 28.48 -43.27 13.21
C GLN A 24 28.04 -41.98 13.92
N THR A 25 26.96 -41.36 13.44
CA THR A 25 26.32 -40.21 14.09
C THR A 25 25.85 -40.63 15.50
N PRO A 26 26.15 -39.87 16.57
CA PRO A 26 25.65 -40.20 17.90
C PRO A 26 24.11 -40.09 17.92
N THR A 27 23.42 -41.17 18.26
CA THR A 27 21.97 -41.20 18.46
C THR A 27 21.60 -40.32 19.65
N ILE A 28 20.81 -39.26 19.41
CA ILE A 28 20.27 -38.41 20.47
C ILE A 28 19.06 -39.14 21.08
N PRO A 29 19.09 -39.52 22.37
CA PRO A 29 17.95 -40.16 23.03
C PRO A 29 16.78 -39.17 23.13
N CYS A 30 15.54 -39.65 22.94
CA CYS A 30 14.37 -38.78 22.96
C CYS A 30 14.14 -38.14 24.34
N ALA A 31 14.13 -36.81 24.39
CA ALA A 31 13.92 -36.02 25.61
C ALA A 31 13.26 -34.67 25.28
N GLY A 32 12.39 -34.19 26.17
CA GLY A 32 11.68 -32.91 26.04
C GLY A 32 10.58 -32.77 27.10
N ALA A 33 10.07 -31.56 27.29
CA ALA A 33 8.93 -31.26 28.17
C ALA A 33 7.92 -30.38 27.43
N PHE A 34 6.63 -30.69 27.62
CA PHE A 34 5.42 -30.02 27.09
C PHE A 34 5.55 -29.33 25.71
N GLY A 35 5.11 -30.05 24.67
CA GLY A 35 4.75 -29.49 23.37
C GLY A 35 5.76 -29.71 22.25
N THR A 36 7.01 -30.07 22.55
CA THR A 36 8.04 -30.35 21.53
C THR A 36 8.95 -31.52 21.95
N CYS A 37 8.60 -32.75 21.57
CA CYS A 37 9.51 -33.89 21.67
C CYS A 37 10.44 -33.90 20.44
N LEU A 38 11.76 -33.85 20.65
CA LEU A 38 12.78 -33.91 19.60
C LEU A 38 13.78 -35.04 19.88
N GLY A 39 14.14 -35.82 18.86
CA GLY A 39 15.08 -36.94 18.95
C GLY A 39 14.77 -38.02 17.91
N SER A 40 15.49 -39.15 17.96
CA SER A 40 15.32 -40.26 17.02
C SER A 40 15.01 -41.58 17.75
N CYS A 41 14.01 -42.32 17.23
CA CYS A 41 13.67 -43.68 17.68
C CYS A 41 14.18 -44.75 16.70
N PRO A 42 14.28 -46.02 17.14
CA PRO A 42 14.51 -47.16 16.25
C PRO A 42 13.41 -47.30 15.17
N ALA A 43 13.74 -47.95 14.05
CA ALA A 43 12.83 -48.14 12.92
C ALA A 43 11.50 -48.80 13.36
N GLY A 44 10.37 -48.18 13.01
CA GLY A 44 9.02 -48.65 13.37
C GLY A 44 8.43 -48.01 14.63
N GLN A 45 9.09 -47.02 15.22
CA GLN A 45 8.60 -46.25 16.37
C GLN A 45 8.68 -44.75 16.12
N GLU A 46 7.77 -43.99 16.73
CA GLU A 46 7.77 -42.52 16.71
C GLU A 46 7.96 -41.96 18.13
N CYS A 47 8.65 -40.82 18.27
CA CYS A 47 8.78 -40.13 19.56
C CYS A 47 7.51 -39.33 19.84
N GLN A 48 6.77 -39.73 20.87
CA GLN A 48 5.57 -39.02 21.32
C GLN A 48 5.62 -38.72 22.82
N PRO A 49 4.92 -37.66 23.27
CA PRO A 49 4.73 -37.41 24.70
C PRO A 49 3.91 -38.52 25.34
N ASP A 50 4.35 -39.02 26.50
CA ASP A 50 3.59 -40.00 27.27
C ASP A 50 2.37 -39.32 27.91
N PRO A 51 1.13 -39.80 27.68
CA PRO A 51 -0.07 -39.17 28.26
C PRO A 51 -0.15 -39.29 29.78
N THR A 52 0.69 -40.11 30.42
CA THR A 52 0.68 -40.35 31.87
C THR A 52 1.86 -39.74 32.62
N THR A 53 2.88 -39.22 31.92
CA THR A 53 4.07 -38.61 32.54
C THR A 53 4.48 -37.33 31.79
N THR A 54 5.21 -36.41 32.44
CA THR A 54 5.69 -35.17 31.81
C THR A 54 6.96 -35.37 30.96
N LEU A 55 7.16 -36.56 30.40
CA LEU A 55 8.37 -36.98 29.67
C LEU A 55 8.01 -37.53 28.27
N CYS A 56 8.98 -37.55 27.35
CA CYS A 56 8.84 -38.11 26.00
C CYS A 56 9.38 -39.55 25.93
N GLY A 57 8.75 -40.43 25.14
CA GLY A 57 9.19 -41.81 24.91
C GLY A 57 8.96 -42.31 23.48
N CYS A 58 9.57 -43.45 23.12
CA CYS A 58 9.35 -44.10 21.83
C CYS A 58 8.14 -45.04 21.88
N VAL A 59 7.20 -44.92 20.93
CA VAL A 59 5.99 -45.74 20.85
C VAL A 59 5.96 -46.52 19.54
N THR A 60 5.63 -47.82 19.61
CA THR A 60 5.50 -48.69 18.43
C THR A 60 4.20 -48.40 17.68
N VAL A 61 4.31 -48.09 16.39
CA VAL A 61 3.16 -47.87 15.50
C VAL A 61 2.83 -49.18 14.79
N THR A 62 1.78 -49.86 15.25
CA THR A 62 1.31 -51.10 14.59
C THR A 62 0.26 -50.74 13.53
N ASN A 63 0.66 -50.70 12.26
CA ASN A 63 -0.29 -50.65 11.14
C ASN A 63 -0.92 -52.02 10.95
N THR A 64 -2.07 -52.25 11.60
CA THR A 64 -2.88 -53.45 11.36
C THR A 64 -3.79 -53.20 10.15
N THR A 65 -3.39 -53.67 8.98
CA THR A 65 -4.29 -53.86 7.83
C THR A 65 -5.11 -55.13 8.06
N LEU A 66 -6.39 -54.97 8.37
CA LEU A 66 -7.34 -56.08 8.43
C LEU A 66 -8.52 -55.81 7.48
N SER A 67 -8.57 -56.59 6.40
CA SER A 67 -9.74 -56.70 5.51
C SER A 67 -10.83 -57.50 6.22
N THR A 68 -11.98 -56.88 6.44
CA THR A 68 -13.24 -57.60 6.72
C THR A 68 -14.41 -56.84 6.10
N THR A 69 -15.07 -57.49 5.14
CA THR A 69 -16.37 -57.14 4.60
C THR A 69 -17.46 -57.43 5.63
N THR A 70 -18.11 -56.39 6.14
CA THR A 70 -19.39 -56.51 6.85
C THR A 70 -20.30 -55.35 6.45
N THR A 71 -21.41 -55.71 5.80
CA THR A 71 -22.56 -54.87 5.50
C THR A 71 -23.28 -54.51 6.80
N THR A 72 -23.16 -53.26 7.22
CA THR A 72 -24.06 -52.65 8.20
C THR A 72 -24.51 -51.30 7.66
N THR A 73 -25.82 -51.19 7.43
CA THR A 73 -26.53 -49.94 7.16
C THR A 73 -26.36 -49.01 8.35
N SER A 74 -25.40 -48.11 8.25
CA SER A 74 -25.34 -46.89 9.03
C SER A 74 -25.52 -45.75 8.04
N SER A 75 -26.53 -44.92 8.29
CA SER A 75 -26.75 -43.67 7.58
C SER A 75 -25.51 -42.80 7.71
N VAL A 76 -24.64 -42.83 6.70
CA VAL A 76 -23.65 -41.80 6.51
C VAL A 76 -24.44 -40.59 6.06
N THR A 77 -24.78 -39.69 6.98
CA THR A 77 -24.89 -38.29 6.60
C THR A 77 -23.50 -37.90 6.10
N THR A 78 -23.30 -37.99 4.80
CA THR A 78 -22.17 -37.35 4.13
C THR A 78 -22.40 -35.85 4.23
N THR A 79 -22.06 -35.26 5.37
CA THR A 79 -21.63 -33.87 5.36
C THR A 79 -20.28 -33.88 4.65
N THR A 80 -20.33 -33.77 3.33
CA THR A 80 -19.26 -33.18 2.55
C THR A 80 -19.13 -31.74 3.06
N LEU A 81 -18.48 -31.56 4.21
CA LEU A 81 -18.05 -30.25 4.64
C LEU A 81 -17.12 -29.80 3.52
N ALA A 82 -17.57 -28.81 2.74
CA ALA A 82 -16.76 -28.29 1.66
C ALA A 82 -15.43 -27.86 2.27
N ALA A 83 -14.33 -28.45 1.80
CA ALA A 83 -13.02 -28.39 2.44
C ALA A 83 -12.46 -26.96 2.56
N CYS A 84 -13.14 -25.98 1.96
CA CYS A 84 -12.85 -24.58 2.01
C CYS A 84 -14.12 -23.78 2.33
N CYS A 85 -14.20 -23.18 3.52
CA CYS A 85 -15.25 -22.22 3.88
C CYS A 85 -16.69 -22.74 3.74
N GLY A 86 -16.91 -24.05 3.67
CA GLY A 86 -18.25 -24.63 3.45
C GLY A 86 -18.85 -24.37 2.06
N PHE A 87 -18.10 -23.79 1.11
CA PHE A 87 -18.55 -23.47 -0.25
C PHE A 87 -18.42 -24.64 -1.25
N SER A 88 -19.46 -24.87 -2.06
CA SER A 88 -19.41 -25.73 -3.24
C SER A 88 -20.08 -25.05 -4.45
N PRO A 89 -19.34 -24.72 -5.53
CA PRO A 89 -17.90 -24.90 -5.69
C PRO A 89 -17.10 -24.02 -4.71
N LYS A 90 -15.85 -24.41 -4.44
CA LYS A 90 -14.92 -23.63 -3.60
C LYS A 90 -14.81 -22.18 -4.13
N PRO A 91 -14.61 -21.17 -3.27
CA PRO A 91 -14.41 -19.81 -3.74
C PRO A 91 -13.13 -19.74 -4.60
N SER A 92 -13.22 -19.03 -5.72
CA SER A 92 -12.09 -18.75 -6.59
C SER A 92 -11.52 -17.36 -6.39
N ALA A 93 -12.30 -16.43 -5.81
CA ALA A 93 -11.90 -15.06 -5.61
C ALA A 93 -12.57 -14.40 -4.38
N LEU A 94 -11.95 -13.33 -3.90
CA LEU A 94 -12.52 -12.36 -2.95
C LEU A 94 -12.59 -11.01 -3.66
N ASN A 95 -13.79 -10.45 -3.75
CA ASN A 95 -14.00 -9.08 -4.22
C ASN A 95 -14.22 -8.16 -3.02
N PHE A 96 -13.52 -7.03 -3.00
CA PHE A 96 -13.81 -5.92 -2.12
C PHE A 96 -14.23 -4.72 -2.95
N THR A 97 -15.42 -4.19 -2.71
CA THR A 97 -15.93 -2.97 -3.36
C THR A 97 -16.01 -1.86 -2.33
N THR A 98 -15.32 -0.73 -2.54
CA THR A 98 -15.40 0.42 -1.64
C THR A 98 -16.82 0.99 -1.59
N SER A 99 -17.20 1.52 -0.44
CA SER A 99 -18.46 2.21 -0.21
C SER A 99 -18.18 3.53 0.48
N ILE A 100 -19.18 4.42 0.47
CA ILE A 100 -19.12 5.66 1.24
C ILE A 100 -18.95 5.33 2.71
N GLY A 101 -17.96 5.96 3.34
CA GLY A 101 -17.72 5.85 4.76
C GLY A 101 -18.52 6.85 5.57
N ALA A 102 -18.95 6.45 6.76
CA ALA A 102 -19.56 7.33 7.73
C ALA A 102 -19.08 6.99 9.14
N GLY A 103 -19.00 8.01 9.99
CA GLY A 103 -18.57 7.85 11.37
C GLY A 103 -17.05 7.84 11.54
N ASN A 104 -16.60 7.22 12.62
CA ASN A 104 -15.23 7.27 13.09
C ASN A 104 -14.54 5.91 12.94
N CYS A 105 -13.44 5.87 12.19
CA CYS A 105 -12.62 4.69 11.99
C CYS A 105 -11.28 4.79 12.71
N GLY A 106 -10.93 5.94 13.29
CA GLY A 106 -9.63 6.07 13.93
C GLY A 106 -9.49 7.25 14.87
N THR A 107 -8.30 7.40 15.46
CA THR A 107 -8.01 8.53 16.33
C THR A 107 -6.58 9.01 16.12
N LEU A 108 -6.42 10.32 16.20
CA LEU A 108 -5.14 10.99 16.32
C LEU A 108 -4.97 11.48 17.76
N LYS A 109 -3.88 11.11 18.43
CA LYS A 109 -3.68 11.45 19.86
C LYS A 109 -2.30 12.04 20.12
N THR A 110 -2.22 12.88 21.16
CA THR A 110 -0.95 13.37 21.73
C THR A 110 -0.23 12.27 22.51
N SER A 111 0.99 12.56 22.97
CA SER A 111 1.77 11.65 23.83
C SER A 111 1.14 11.39 25.20
N THR A 112 0.23 12.26 25.65
CA THR A 112 -0.51 12.10 26.91
C THR A 112 -1.87 11.41 26.71
N GLY A 113 -2.18 10.98 25.48
CA GLY A 113 -3.44 10.31 25.14
C GLY A 113 -4.61 11.25 24.86
N VAL A 114 -4.40 12.57 24.83
CA VAL A 114 -5.44 13.55 24.46
C VAL A 114 -5.81 13.36 22.99
N LEU A 115 -7.10 13.25 22.71
CA LEU A 115 -7.64 13.19 21.35
C LEU A 115 -7.46 14.54 20.65
N LEU A 116 -6.83 14.50 19.47
CA LEU A 116 -6.67 15.64 18.57
C LEU A 116 -7.74 15.61 17.48
N GLU A 117 -7.98 14.45 16.88
CA GLU A 117 -8.90 14.29 15.75
C GLU A 117 -9.49 12.87 15.72
N ASN A 118 -10.74 12.76 15.27
CA ASN A 118 -11.37 11.48 14.94
C ASN A 118 -11.17 11.24 13.44
N LEU A 119 -10.57 10.10 13.07
CA LEU A 119 -10.27 9.81 11.67
C LEU A 119 -11.52 9.21 11.01
N ALA A 120 -12.06 9.92 10.02
CA ALA A 120 -13.31 9.55 9.38
C ALA A 120 -13.19 8.22 8.63
N CYS A 121 -14.23 7.39 8.73
CA CYS A 121 -14.38 6.26 7.81
C CYS A 121 -14.53 6.78 6.38
N GLY A 122 -13.78 6.25 5.42
CA GLY A 122 -13.74 6.77 4.04
C GLY A 122 -12.80 7.97 3.84
N GLY A 123 -12.12 8.41 4.90
CA GLY A 123 -11.16 9.51 4.85
C GLY A 123 -9.74 9.04 4.54
N LEU A 124 -9.03 9.82 3.73
CA LEU A 124 -7.60 9.77 3.52
C LEU A 124 -6.95 11.01 4.17
N TYR A 125 -6.03 10.75 5.08
CA TYR A 125 -5.22 11.77 5.75
C TYR A 125 -3.78 11.64 5.30
N THR A 126 -3.13 12.74 4.94
CA THR A 126 -1.71 12.75 4.54
C THR A 126 -0.99 13.97 5.12
N GLY A 127 0.32 13.87 5.28
CA GLY A 127 1.17 14.99 5.66
C GLY A 127 1.61 15.00 7.12
N GLY A 128 2.69 15.74 7.39
CA GLY A 128 3.24 15.94 8.72
C GLY A 128 2.41 16.88 9.61
N GLY A 129 3.02 17.37 10.70
CA GLY A 129 2.32 18.20 11.69
C GLY A 129 2.03 19.65 11.28
N SER A 130 2.33 20.03 10.06
CA SER A 130 2.10 21.37 9.47
C SER A 130 1.40 21.29 8.12
N ALA A 131 0.81 20.14 7.76
CA ALA A 131 -0.01 19.99 6.56
C ALA A 131 -1.08 21.08 6.51
N GLY A 132 -1.12 21.82 5.40
CA GLY A 132 -2.03 22.94 5.17
C GLY A 132 -3.19 22.61 4.23
N VAL A 133 -3.22 21.39 3.68
CA VAL A 133 -4.31 20.91 2.83
C VAL A 133 -5.56 20.59 3.67
N PRO A 134 -6.78 20.83 3.16
CA PRO A 134 -8.01 20.47 3.87
C PRO A 134 -8.17 18.94 3.97
N LEU A 135 -8.09 18.39 5.18
CA LEU A 135 -8.24 16.96 5.46
C LEU A 135 -9.57 16.67 6.18
N PRO A 136 -10.12 15.45 6.03
CA PRO A 136 -9.66 14.37 5.16
C PRO A 136 -10.03 14.58 3.68
N PHE A 137 -9.22 14.01 2.79
CA PHE A 137 -9.67 13.75 1.42
C PHE A 137 -10.63 12.57 1.43
N GLN A 138 -11.69 12.65 0.64
CA GLN A 138 -12.65 11.57 0.53
C GLN A 138 -12.14 10.55 -0.48
N VAL A 139 -12.17 9.26 -0.13
CA VAL A 139 -11.82 8.21 -1.08
C VAL A 139 -13.04 7.87 -1.93
N PRO A 140 -12.94 7.85 -3.28
CA PRO A 140 -14.03 7.42 -4.15
C PRO A 140 -14.53 6.02 -3.81
N ASP A 141 -15.85 5.86 -3.87
CA ASP A 141 -16.51 4.57 -3.66
C ASP A 141 -16.61 3.77 -4.97
N MET A 142 -17.24 2.58 -4.91
CA MET A 142 -17.44 1.65 -6.04
C MET A 142 -16.15 1.10 -6.68
N GLY A 143 -14.97 1.44 -6.14
CA GLY A 143 -13.71 0.81 -6.50
C GLY A 143 -13.73 -0.66 -6.13
N SER A 144 -13.67 -1.54 -7.13
CA SER A 144 -13.62 -3.00 -6.95
C SER A 144 -12.18 -3.48 -7.00
N SER A 145 -11.82 -4.40 -6.11
CA SER A 145 -10.52 -5.08 -6.10
C SER A 145 -10.76 -6.57 -5.92
N VAL A 146 -10.54 -7.34 -6.99
CA VAL A 146 -10.73 -8.79 -7.01
C VAL A 146 -9.39 -9.47 -6.86
N THR A 147 -9.25 -10.24 -5.78
CA THR A 147 -8.10 -11.10 -5.50
C THR A 147 -8.49 -12.56 -5.71
N GLY A 148 -7.55 -13.37 -6.19
CA GLY A 148 -7.75 -14.80 -6.39
C GLY A 148 -7.53 -15.56 -5.08
N VAL A 149 -8.19 -16.70 -4.94
CA VAL A 149 -7.94 -17.66 -3.85
C VAL A 149 -6.92 -18.69 -4.34
N ALA A 150 -5.66 -18.53 -3.93
CA ALA A 150 -4.58 -19.43 -4.30
C ALA A 150 -4.70 -20.80 -3.62
N SER A 151 -5.05 -20.79 -2.34
CA SER A 151 -5.25 -21.99 -1.54
C SER A 151 -6.21 -21.73 -0.40
N CYS A 152 -6.74 -22.82 0.15
CA CYS A 152 -7.68 -22.76 1.25
C CYS A 152 -7.45 -23.93 2.21
N SER A 153 -7.48 -23.64 3.50
CA SER A 153 -7.35 -24.61 4.59
C SER A 153 -8.37 -24.30 5.67
N GLY A 154 -9.45 -25.10 5.73
CA GLY A 154 -10.56 -24.84 6.64
C GLY A 154 -11.25 -23.52 6.31
N THR A 155 -11.11 -22.52 7.18
CA THR A 155 -11.68 -21.18 7.02
C THR A 155 -10.68 -20.16 6.47
N SER A 156 -9.38 -20.50 6.42
CA SER A 156 -8.33 -19.59 6.00
C SER A 156 -8.09 -19.69 4.49
N LEU A 157 -8.16 -18.54 3.82
CA LEU A 157 -7.87 -18.34 2.41
C LEU A 157 -6.52 -17.66 2.25
N THR A 158 -5.68 -18.17 1.35
CA THR A 158 -4.51 -17.44 0.87
C THR A 158 -4.88 -16.68 -0.39
N LEU A 159 -4.71 -15.37 -0.38
CA LEU A 159 -5.03 -14.49 -1.50
C LEU A 159 -3.82 -14.28 -2.42
N THR A 160 -4.10 -14.18 -3.71
CA THR A 160 -3.15 -13.85 -4.77
C THR A 160 -3.74 -12.81 -5.71
N ASN A 161 -2.92 -12.23 -6.58
CA ASN A 161 -3.38 -11.33 -7.63
C ASN A 161 -4.26 -12.04 -8.67
N LEU A 162 -5.14 -11.26 -9.29
CA LEU A 162 -5.73 -11.58 -10.60
C LEU A 162 -5.27 -10.54 -11.62
N THR A 163 -5.05 -10.97 -12.85
CA THR A 163 -4.70 -10.13 -13.99
C THR A 163 -5.95 -9.50 -14.62
N SER A 164 -5.76 -8.43 -15.40
CA SER A 164 -6.86 -7.79 -16.15
C SER A 164 -7.55 -8.73 -17.13
N THR A 165 -6.83 -9.73 -17.66
CA THR A 165 -7.43 -10.75 -18.53
C THR A 165 -8.33 -11.70 -17.75
N GLN A 166 -7.98 -12.05 -16.51
CA GLN A 166 -8.78 -12.95 -15.68
C GLN A 166 -10.06 -12.30 -15.18
N THR A 167 -10.01 -11.01 -14.83
CA THR A 167 -11.20 -10.26 -14.39
C THR A 167 -11.98 -9.63 -15.55
N GLY A 168 -11.39 -9.60 -16.76
CA GLY A 168 -11.94 -8.94 -17.94
C GLY A 168 -11.76 -7.41 -17.96
N SER A 169 -11.10 -6.82 -16.96
CA SER A 169 -10.89 -5.37 -16.86
C SER A 169 -9.64 -5.03 -16.06
N ASN A 170 -8.92 -3.97 -16.46
CA ASN A 170 -7.82 -3.44 -15.65
C ASN A 170 -8.29 -2.62 -14.44
N ARG A 171 -9.60 -2.42 -14.25
CA ARG A 171 -10.19 -1.57 -13.19
C ARG A 171 -10.56 -2.30 -11.90
N ASN A 172 -10.56 -3.62 -11.94
CA ASN A 172 -10.95 -4.46 -10.80
C ASN A 172 -9.95 -5.57 -10.49
N CYS A 173 -8.87 -5.66 -11.27
CA CYS A 173 -7.81 -6.64 -11.04
C CYS A 173 -6.80 -6.14 -10.00
N THR A 174 -5.89 -7.03 -9.60
CA THR A 174 -4.95 -6.80 -8.48
C THR A 174 -3.51 -7.20 -8.80
N SER A 175 -3.19 -7.33 -10.09
CA SER A 175 -1.82 -7.49 -10.59
C SER A 175 -1.16 -6.14 -10.85
N VAL A 176 0.16 -6.14 -11.01
CA VAL A 176 0.89 -4.94 -11.47
C VAL A 176 0.24 -4.33 -12.71
N GLY A 177 0.04 -3.00 -12.69
CA GLY A 177 -0.59 -2.26 -13.78
C GLY A 177 -2.13 -2.19 -13.73
N CYS A 178 -2.77 -2.86 -12.77
CA CYS A 178 -4.19 -2.69 -12.50
C CYS A 178 -4.48 -1.35 -11.82
N LEU A 179 -5.61 -0.72 -12.14
CA LEU A 179 -6.06 0.51 -11.50
C LEU A 179 -6.71 0.19 -10.15
N PHE A 180 -6.51 1.06 -9.16
CA PHE A 180 -7.12 0.93 -7.84
C PHE A 180 -8.14 2.05 -7.62
N GLY A 181 -9.41 1.68 -7.77
CA GLY A 181 -10.55 2.61 -7.64
C GLY A 181 -10.59 3.70 -8.72
N PRO A 182 -11.60 4.58 -8.67
CA PRO A 182 -11.67 5.79 -9.50
C PRO A 182 -10.51 6.78 -9.25
N PRO A 183 -10.23 7.71 -10.18
CA PRO A 183 -9.33 8.83 -9.93
C PRO A 183 -9.68 9.57 -8.63
N LEU A 184 -8.69 9.84 -7.79
CA LEU A 184 -8.89 10.45 -6.47
C LEU A 184 -8.68 11.98 -6.55
N PRO A 185 -9.72 12.80 -6.32
CA PRO A 185 -9.57 14.25 -6.24
C PRO A 185 -8.96 14.67 -4.90
N ILE A 186 -7.92 15.49 -4.95
CA ILE A 186 -7.27 16.12 -3.79
C ILE A 186 -7.47 17.65 -3.90
N PRO A 187 -8.67 18.17 -3.58
CA PRO A 187 -8.95 19.59 -3.67
C PRO A 187 -8.21 20.37 -2.59
N ASN A 188 -7.64 21.51 -2.97
CA ASN A 188 -7.01 22.43 -2.02
C ASN A 188 -7.74 23.78 -2.03
N SER A 189 -8.67 23.96 -1.09
CA SER A 189 -9.43 25.21 -0.95
C SER A 189 -8.60 26.38 -0.42
N ALA A 190 -7.45 26.13 0.21
CA ALA A 190 -6.54 27.20 0.62
C ALA A 190 -5.78 27.79 -0.58
N THR A 191 -5.40 26.94 -1.53
CA THR A 191 -4.68 27.32 -2.76
C THR A 191 -5.10 26.43 -3.91
N THR A 192 -6.16 26.83 -4.61
CA THR A 192 -6.77 26.03 -5.69
C THR A 192 -5.81 25.58 -6.80
N PRO A 193 -4.80 26.36 -7.25
CA PRO A 193 -3.92 25.94 -8.34
C PRO A 193 -3.00 24.77 -8.02
N ILE A 194 -2.90 24.36 -6.75
CA ILE A 194 -2.07 23.21 -6.34
C ILE A 194 -2.91 21.99 -5.94
N SER A 195 -4.18 21.97 -6.31
CA SER A 195 -5.03 20.78 -6.20
C SER A 195 -4.54 19.69 -7.15
N VAL A 196 -4.61 18.43 -6.72
CA VAL A 196 -4.02 17.29 -7.43
C VAL A 196 -5.06 16.21 -7.74
N CYS A 197 -5.08 15.72 -8.97
CA CYS A 197 -5.80 14.48 -9.30
C CYS A 197 -4.83 13.30 -9.15
N VAL A 198 -5.23 12.23 -8.47
CA VAL A 198 -4.37 11.08 -8.21
C VAL A 198 -4.89 9.85 -8.94
N ILE A 199 -4.02 9.22 -9.74
CA ILE A 199 -4.30 7.92 -10.37
C ILE A 199 -3.52 6.85 -9.62
N ASN A 200 -4.24 5.93 -8.99
CA ASN A 200 -3.62 4.82 -8.27
C ASN A 200 -3.54 3.59 -9.16
N THR A 201 -2.32 3.07 -9.32
CA THR A 201 -2.04 1.83 -10.06
C THR A 201 -1.31 0.85 -9.16
N VAL A 202 -1.61 -0.44 -9.25
CA VAL A 202 -0.94 -1.50 -8.50
C VAL A 202 0.53 -1.60 -8.96
N ALA A 203 1.45 -1.44 -8.01
CA ALA A 203 2.90 -1.44 -8.22
C ALA A 203 3.54 -2.82 -8.00
N ALA A 204 2.89 -3.69 -7.23
CA ALA A 204 3.30 -5.09 -7.02
C ALA A 204 2.07 -5.99 -6.89
N ASP A 205 2.19 -7.24 -7.35
CA ASP A 205 1.09 -8.20 -7.32
C ASP A 205 0.55 -8.37 -5.89
N ALA A 206 -0.79 -8.34 -5.77
CA ALA A 206 -1.45 -8.47 -4.50
C ALA A 206 -1.21 -9.83 -3.84
N THR A 207 -1.04 -9.81 -2.52
CA THR A 207 -0.93 -11.00 -1.69
C THR A 207 -1.62 -10.78 -0.37
N GLY A 208 -2.12 -11.84 0.26
CA GLY A 208 -2.79 -11.67 1.54
C GLY A 208 -3.43 -12.93 2.08
N SER A 209 -4.28 -12.75 3.06
CA SER A 209 -5.06 -13.80 3.69
C SER A 209 -6.39 -13.28 4.17
N THR A 210 -7.42 -14.13 4.11
CA THR A 210 -8.74 -13.85 4.66
C THR A 210 -9.27 -15.08 5.38
N ASP A 211 -9.93 -14.89 6.52
CA ASP A 211 -10.73 -15.92 7.16
C ASP A 211 -12.21 -15.71 6.80
N CYS A 212 -12.84 -16.70 6.18
CA CYS A 212 -14.20 -16.56 5.65
C CYS A 212 -15.32 -16.64 6.69
N VAL A 213 -15.03 -17.06 7.94
CA VAL A 213 -16.04 -17.17 9.01
C VAL A 213 -16.03 -15.92 9.89
N THR A 214 -14.85 -15.37 10.15
CA THR A 214 -14.68 -14.13 10.91
C THR A 214 -14.66 -12.90 10.01
N GLY A 215 -14.36 -13.06 8.72
CA GLY A 215 -14.19 -11.97 7.76
C GLY A 215 -12.89 -11.19 7.96
N ALA A 216 -11.99 -11.66 8.83
CA ALA A 216 -10.73 -10.98 9.10
C ALA A 216 -9.82 -11.10 7.88
N SER A 217 -9.30 -9.97 7.39
CA SER A 217 -8.50 -9.91 6.17
C SER A 217 -7.25 -9.07 6.35
N ASN A 218 -6.15 -9.49 5.72
CA ASN A 218 -4.92 -8.73 5.55
C ASN A 218 -4.49 -8.81 4.09
N LEU A 219 -4.28 -7.67 3.45
CA LEU A 219 -3.99 -7.57 2.02
C LEU A 219 -2.83 -6.60 1.79
N SER A 220 -1.75 -7.08 1.20
CA SER A 220 -0.69 -6.23 0.65
C SER A 220 -1.02 -5.90 -0.80
N LEU A 221 -1.14 -4.62 -1.10
CA LEU A 221 -1.45 -4.10 -2.45
C LEU A 221 -0.66 -2.82 -2.72
N PRO A 222 0.68 -2.86 -2.83
CA PRO A 222 1.48 -1.67 -3.05
C PRO A 222 1.00 -0.88 -4.27
N LEU A 223 0.89 0.43 -4.15
CA LEU A 223 0.38 1.33 -5.18
C LEU A 223 1.50 2.26 -5.68
N SER A 224 1.43 2.63 -6.94
CA SER A 224 2.05 3.81 -7.52
C SER A 224 0.94 4.84 -7.70
N SER A 225 1.02 5.92 -6.94
CA SER A 225 0.08 7.05 -7.00
C SER A 225 0.67 8.12 -7.90
N GLU A 226 0.17 8.24 -9.13
CA GLU A 226 0.59 9.28 -10.08
C GLU A 226 -0.20 10.57 -9.82
N LEU A 227 0.51 11.69 -9.70
CA LEU A 227 -0.06 12.97 -9.30
C LEU A 227 -0.14 13.91 -10.51
N PHE A 228 -1.31 14.50 -10.71
CA PHE A 228 -1.55 15.48 -11.76
C PHE A 228 -1.93 16.82 -11.14
N LEU A 229 -1.09 17.86 -11.34
CA LEU A 229 -1.31 19.20 -10.78
C LEU A 229 -2.33 19.99 -11.64
N THR A 230 -3.60 19.69 -11.46
CA THR A 230 -4.70 20.14 -12.30
C THR A 230 -5.33 21.46 -11.84
N GLY A 231 -5.27 21.74 -10.54
CA GLY A 231 -6.00 22.86 -9.95
C GLY A 231 -7.51 22.65 -9.97
N ASP A 232 -8.26 23.70 -10.31
CA ASP A 232 -9.70 23.61 -10.55
C ASP A 232 -9.98 23.64 -12.05
N LEU A 233 -10.39 22.51 -12.61
CA LEU A 233 -10.68 22.37 -14.05
C LEU A 233 -11.97 23.09 -14.43
N PHE A 234 -12.90 23.29 -13.48
CA PHE A 234 -14.22 23.86 -13.75
C PHE A 234 -14.65 24.89 -12.69
N PRO A 235 -14.06 26.11 -12.68
CA PRO A 235 -14.34 27.12 -11.66
C PRO A 235 -15.77 27.65 -11.59
N ASN A 236 -16.58 27.39 -12.61
CA ASN A 236 -18.00 27.77 -12.66
C ASN A 236 -18.93 26.64 -12.17
N ALA A 237 -18.40 25.43 -12.01
CA ALA A 237 -19.11 24.32 -11.39
C ALA A 237 -19.01 24.43 -9.86
N PRO A 238 -19.98 23.87 -9.11
CA PRO A 238 -19.86 23.73 -7.66
C PRO A 238 -18.60 22.95 -7.24
N GLY A 239 -17.95 23.37 -6.16
CA GLY A 239 -16.75 22.70 -5.63
C GLY A 239 -15.47 22.94 -6.45
N ILE A 240 -14.39 22.23 -6.11
CA ILE A 240 -13.10 22.29 -6.83
C ILE A 240 -12.96 21.01 -7.64
N GLN A 241 -13.06 21.11 -8.96
CA GLN A 241 -13.03 19.95 -9.84
C GLN A 241 -11.60 19.61 -10.22
N THR A 242 -10.98 18.80 -9.37
CA THR A 242 -9.56 18.50 -9.47
C THR A 242 -9.26 17.40 -10.49
N CYS A 243 -10.10 16.37 -10.56
CA CYS A 243 -10.01 15.36 -11.61
C CYS A 243 -10.98 15.70 -12.74
N PRO A 244 -10.74 15.24 -13.98
CA PRO A 244 -11.79 15.21 -15.00
C PRO A 244 -12.96 14.34 -14.52
N VAL A 245 -14.17 14.77 -14.87
CA VAL A 245 -15.41 14.22 -14.30
C VAL A 245 -16.32 13.68 -15.40
N CYS A 246 -17.20 12.76 -15.04
CA CYS A 246 -18.11 12.11 -15.97
C CYS A 246 -19.56 12.46 -15.65
N ASN A 247 -20.04 13.54 -16.24
CA ASN A 247 -21.28 14.18 -15.85
C ASN A 247 -22.13 14.56 -17.05
N GLN A 248 -23.40 14.85 -16.79
CA GLN A 248 -24.22 15.59 -17.74
C GLN A 248 -23.66 16.99 -17.97
N THR A 249 -24.20 17.71 -18.96
CA THR A 249 -23.71 19.03 -19.35
C THR A 249 -24.79 20.08 -19.14
N CYS A 250 -24.44 21.22 -18.57
CA CYS A 250 -25.34 22.36 -18.52
C CYS A 250 -25.60 22.90 -19.93
N ASN A 251 -26.87 22.98 -20.32
CA ASN A 251 -27.26 23.48 -21.64
C ASN A 251 -27.25 25.03 -21.76
N ALA A 252 -27.24 25.74 -20.63
CA ALA A 252 -27.27 27.19 -20.51
C ALA A 252 -26.81 27.62 -19.10
N GLY A 253 -26.93 28.90 -18.80
CA GLY A 253 -26.50 29.48 -17.52
C GLY A 253 -25.02 29.91 -17.52
N THR A 254 -24.50 30.30 -16.36
CA THR A 254 -23.10 30.70 -16.17
C THR A 254 -22.14 29.52 -16.21
N ASN A 255 -22.64 28.30 -15.99
CA ASN A 255 -21.93 27.04 -16.14
C ASN A 255 -22.23 26.35 -17.49
N SER A 256 -22.72 27.09 -18.51
CA SER A 256 -23.04 26.53 -19.83
C SER A 256 -21.86 25.77 -20.44
N GLY A 257 -22.07 24.51 -20.82
CA GLY A 257 -21.03 23.61 -21.32
C GLY A 257 -20.20 22.91 -20.24
N GLY A 258 -20.33 23.29 -18.98
CA GLY A 258 -19.65 22.65 -17.85
C GLY A 258 -20.38 21.41 -17.32
N PRO A 259 -19.74 20.67 -16.41
CA PRO A 259 -20.33 19.49 -15.79
C PRO A 259 -21.48 19.90 -14.86
N CYS A 260 -22.47 19.02 -14.73
CA CYS A 260 -23.56 19.16 -13.76
C CYS A 260 -24.11 17.80 -13.29
N ASN A 261 -24.74 17.80 -12.13
CA ASN A 261 -25.53 16.70 -11.58
C ASN A 261 -27.03 17.02 -11.58
N THR A 262 -27.37 18.29 -11.34
CA THR A 262 -28.76 18.76 -11.26
C THR A 262 -28.92 20.12 -11.93
N ASP A 263 -30.16 20.54 -12.20
CA ASP A 263 -30.45 21.87 -12.75
C ASP A 263 -29.92 23.02 -11.87
N ALA A 264 -29.68 22.77 -10.57
CA ALA A 264 -29.10 23.77 -9.66
C ALA A 264 -27.65 24.13 -10.01
N ASP A 265 -26.92 23.22 -10.67
CA ASP A 265 -25.53 23.41 -11.08
C ASP A 265 -25.41 24.24 -12.38
N CYS A 266 -26.55 24.61 -12.96
CA CYS A 266 -26.65 25.46 -14.16
C CYS A 266 -27.28 26.84 -13.85
N PRO A 267 -26.74 27.62 -12.89
CA PRO A 267 -27.35 28.87 -12.45
C PRO A 267 -27.28 29.94 -13.56
N GLY A 268 -28.27 30.85 -13.63
CA GLY A 268 -28.20 32.01 -14.52
C GLY A 268 -29.56 32.52 -15.03
N ALA A 269 -29.53 33.62 -15.78
CA ALA A 269 -30.71 34.19 -16.43
C ALA A 269 -31.10 33.36 -17.67
N GLY A 270 -31.77 32.24 -17.40
CA GLY A 270 -32.24 31.25 -18.36
C GLY A 270 -32.55 29.98 -17.57
N ALA A 271 -33.60 29.25 -17.93
CA ALA A 271 -33.87 27.95 -17.31
C ALA A 271 -32.82 26.95 -17.82
N GLY A 272 -31.58 27.05 -17.30
CA GLY A 272 -30.52 26.10 -17.54
C GLY A 272 -30.95 24.75 -16.97
N SER A 273 -30.81 23.70 -17.78
CA SER A 273 -31.08 22.35 -17.35
C SER A 273 -29.82 21.51 -17.50
N CYS A 274 -29.61 20.66 -16.51
CA CYS A 274 -28.64 19.61 -16.53
C CYS A 274 -29.24 18.40 -17.24
N ALA A 275 -28.89 18.25 -18.51
CA ALA A 275 -29.53 17.26 -19.37
C ALA A 275 -28.53 16.62 -20.34
N GLY A 276 -28.87 15.42 -20.79
CA GLY A 276 -28.13 14.69 -21.81
C GLY A 276 -27.46 13.43 -21.27
N SER A 277 -26.61 12.82 -22.09
CA SER A 277 -25.78 11.69 -21.67
C SER A 277 -24.53 12.19 -20.93
N ASN A 278 -24.01 11.37 -20.02
CA ASN A 278 -22.75 11.65 -19.36
C ASN A 278 -21.61 11.75 -20.38
N LYS A 279 -20.81 12.80 -20.20
CA LYS A 279 -19.63 13.10 -20.99
C LYS A 279 -18.45 13.38 -20.08
N CYS A 280 -17.26 13.13 -20.58
CA CYS A 280 -16.06 13.60 -19.93
C CYS A 280 -16.02 15.12 -19.99
N HIS A 281 -15.77 15.73 -18.85
CA HIS A 281 -15.42 17.13 -18.72
C HIS A 281 -13.96 17.18 -18.27
N GLY A 282 -13.12 17.67 -19.16
CA GLY A 282 -11.68 17.82 -18.95
C GLY A 282 -10.87 16.63 -19.44
N GLY A 283 -9.56 16.83 -19.48
CA GLY A 283 -8.62 15.81 -19.96
C GLY A 283 -8.68 15.56 -21.46
N PRO A 284 -7.88 14.59 -21.98
CA PRO A 284 -7.80 14.27 -23.40
C PRO A 284 -9.12 13.77 -24.02
N ASN A 285 -10.06 13.27 -23.22
CA ASN A 285 -11.33 12.71 -23.69
C ASN A 285 -12.50 13.69 -23.53
N ASP A 286 -12.25 14.98 -23.33
CA ASP A 286 -13.29 16.01 -23.18
C ASP A 286 -14.39 15.90 -24.25
N GLY A 287 -15.66 15.92 -23.82
CA GLY A 287 -16.86 15.78 -24.65
C GLY A 287 -17.22 14.36 -25.10
N MET A 288 -16.35 13.37 -24.89
CA MET A 288 -16.61 11.95 -25.20
C MET A 288 -17.56 11.32 -24.19
N ALA A 289 -18.30 10.29 -24.59
CA ALA A 289 -19.17 9.55 -23.68
C ALA A 289 -18.36 8.81 -22.61
N CYS A 290 -18.90 8.71 -21.41
CA CYS A 290 -18.24 8.07 -20.27
C CYS A 290 -19.25 7.40 -19.35
N THR A 291 -18.75 6.52 -18.48
CA THR A 291 -19.52 5.94 -17.38
C THR A 291 -18.89 6.35 -16.04
N PRO A 292 -19.67 6.94 -15.11
CA PRO A 292 -19.22 7.21 -13.73
C PRO A 292 -18.64 5.94 -13.09
N ALA A 293 -17.51 6.07 -12.39
CA ALA A 293 -16.87 4.94 -11.70
C ALA A 293 -17.07 4.97 -10.18
N ASP A 294 -17.58 6.07 -9.64
CA ASP A 294 -18.02 6.30 -8.26
C ASP A 294 -19.50 6.75 -8.25
N SER A 295 -20.12 6.73 -7.08
CA SER A 295 -21.49 7.16 -6.89
C SER A 295 -21.59 8.68 -6.72
N VAL A 296 -22.75 9.24 -7.09
CA VAL A 296 -23.09 10.66 -6.89
C VAL A 296 -23.49 10.99 -5.44
N VAL A 297 -23.10 10.18 -4.44
CA VAL A 297 -23.58 10.31 -3.06
C VAL A 297 -22.41 10.56 -2.11
N GLY A 298 -22.47 11.64 -1.31
CA GLY A 298 -21.42 12.04 -0.35
C GLY A 298 -21.00 13.51 -0.49
N THR A 299 -19.90 13.94 0.15
CA THR A 299 -19.36 15.31 -0.01
C THR A 299 -18.45 15.48 -1.24
N LEU A 300 -18.09 14.38 -1.94
CA LEU A 300 -17.65 14.40 -3.34
C LEU A 300 -18.85 14.41 -4.33
N GLY A 301 -20.08 14.40 -3.79
CA GLY A 301 -21.32 14.00 -4.44
C GLY A 301 -21.85 14.86 -5.57
N ASP A 302 -21.04 15.72 -6.19
CA ASP A 302 -21.50 16.56 -7.29
C ASP A 302 -20.87 16.17 -8.64
N PHE A 303 -19.75 15.43 -8.65
CA PHE A 303 -18.98 15.21 -9.88
C PHE A 303 -18.18 13.89 -9.90
N PRO A 304 -18.80 12.76 -10.29
CA PRO A 304 -18.14 11.47 -10.33
C PRO A 304 -16.94 11.42 -11.26
N THR A 305 -15.89 10.73 -10.82
CA THR A 305 -14.66 10.52 -11.60
C THR A 305 -14.69 9.16 -12.31
N THR A 306 -13.86 9.01 -13.34
CA THR A 306 -13.72 7.72 -14.05
C THR A 306 -12.44 7.70 -14.87
N HIS A 307 -11.87 6.52 -15.04
CA HIS A 307 -10.75 6.33 -15.97
C HIS A 307 -11.16 6.43 -17.45
N ASP A 308 -12.45 6.63 -17.77
CA ASP A 308 -12.87 7.04 -19.12
C ASP A 308 -12.44 8.49 -19.41
N CYS A 309 -12.22 9.30 -18.36
CA CYS A 309 -11.85 10.70 -18.43
C CYS A 309 -10.46 10.88 -17.79
N PRO A 310 -9.37 10.51 -18.49
CA PRO A 310 -8.04 10.58 -17.91
C PRO A 310 -7.59 12.03 -17.70
N PRO A 311 -6.79 12.32 -16.65
CA PRO A 311 -6.20 13.65 -16.46
C PRO A 311 -5.23 14.02 -17.59
N PRO A 312 -4.96 15.32 -17.82
CA PRO A 312 -3.99 15.76 -18.82
C PRO A 312 -2.56 15.31 -18.46
N THR A 313 -1.91 14.53 -19.32
CA THR A 313 -0.54 14.03 -19.10
C THR A 313 0.52 15.13 -19.05
N THR A 314 0.23 16.33 -19.57
CA THR A 314 1.12 17.49 -19.47
C THR A 314 1.20 18.07 -18.06
N LEU A 315 0.33 17.63 -17.15
CA LEU A 315 0.26 18.09 -15.75
C LEU A 315 0.75 17.01 -14.77
N ASP A 316 1.24 15.88 -15.27
CA ASP A 316 1.87 14.83 -14.45
C ASP A 316 3.15 15.38 -13.79
N ILE A 317 3.22 15.25 -12.47
CA ILE A 317 4.37 15.63 -11.65
C ILE A 317 5.11 14.42 -11.07
N GLY A 318 4.70 13.20 -11.44
CA GLY A 318 5.37 11.95 -11.11
C GLY A 318 4.57 11.03 -10.19
N GLY A 319 5.07 9.80 -10.06
CA GLY A 319 4.49 8.74 -9.23
C GLY A 319 5.13 8.64 -7.84
N LEU A 320 4.30 8.43 -6.82
CA LEU A 320 4.71 8.14 -5.44
C LEU A 320 4.48 6.67 -5.11
N PRO A 321 5.51 5.93 -4.64
CA PRO A 321 5.32 4.59 -4.13
C PRO A 321 4.62 4.62 -2.77
N ILE A 322 3.44 4.02 -2.69
CA ILE A 322 2.68 3.85 -1.46
C ILE A 322 2.65 2.36 -1.10
N ALA A 323 3.31 1.99 -0.01
CA ALA A 323 3.29 0.62 0.52
C ALA A 323 1.95 0.34 1.20
N PHE A 324 0.91 0.14 0.40
CA PHE A 324 -0.45 -0.04 0.87
C PHE A 324 -0.65 -1.44 1.45
N ALA A 325 -0.79 -1.52 2.77
CA ALA A 325 -1.06 -2.75 3.50
C ALA A 325 -2.40 -2.57 4.24
N LEU A 326 -3.42 -3.27 3.76
CA LEU A 326 -4.79 -3.19 4.25
C LEU A 326 -5.05 -4.28 5.29
N SER A 327 -5.75 -3.92 6.36
CA SER A 327 -6.20 -4.87 7.38
C SER A 327 -7.60 -4.54 7.85
N THR A 328 -8.40 -5.56 8.18
CA THR A 328 -9.65 -5.36 8.93
C THR A 328 -9.42 -5.24 10.44
N GLY A 329 -8.18 -5.38 10.91
CA GLY A 329 -7.81 -5.20 12.31
C GLY A 329 -7.52 -3.74 12.68
N THR A 330 -7.10 -3.52 13.92
CA THR A 330 -6.58 -2.22 14.35
C THR A 330 -5.12 -2.06 13.94
N MET A 331 -4.80 -0.94 13.31
CA MET A 331 -3.43 -0.50 13.06
C MET A 331 -3.08 0.73 13.88
N THR A 332 -1.89 0.73 14.46
CA THR A 332 -1.39 1.84 15.26
C THR A 332 0.02 2.18 14.84
N LYS A 333 0.27 3.47 14.63
CA LYS A 333 1.61 4.00 14.40
C LYS A 333 1.91 5.09 15.42
N THR A 334 3.04 4.96 16.10
CA THR A 334 3.50 5.96 17.06
C THR A 334 4.74 6.65 16.53
N GLY A 335 4.68 7.97 16.40
CA GLY A 335 5.81 8.76 15.93
C GLY A 335 6.98 8.63 16.88
N GLN A 336 8.19 8.47 16.36
CA GLN A 336 9.41 8.26 17.13
C GLN A 336 10.14 9.58 17.37
N THR A 337 11.07 9.61 18.33
CA THR A 337 12.04 10.69 18.41
C THR A 337 13.29 10.20 17.72
N LEU A 338 13.60 10.78 16.56
CA LEU A 338 14.78 10.43 15.78
C LEU A 338 15.82 11.52 15.98
N THR A 339 17.03 11.09 16.34
CA THR A 339 18.13 11.98 16.69
C THR A 339 19.16 11.88 15.58
N GLY A 340 19.51 13.00 14.95
CA GLY A 340 20.69 13.10 14.11
C GLY A 340 21.93 13.48 14.90
N PRO A 341 23.07 13.70 14.23
CA PRO A 341 24.32 14.10 14.88
C PRO A 341 24.19 15.39 15.71
N VAL A 342 23.31 16.31 15.31
CA VAL A 342 23.10 17.62 15.98
C VAL A 342 21.61 17.91 16.23
N THR A 343 20.71 17.54 15.31
CA THR A 343 19.28 17.86 15.40
C THR A 343 18.40 16.64 15.66
N ALA A 344 17.55 16.71 16.70
CA ALA A 344 16.51 15.71 16.94
C ALA A 344 15.14 16.21 16.45
N GLN A 345 14.41 15.35 15.74
CA GLN A 345 13.00 15.56 15.42
C GLN A 345 12.15 14.58 16.22
N GLN A 346 11.17 15.12 16.96
CA GLN A 346 10.21 14.31 17.70
C GLN A 346 9.02 13.97 16.80
N ARG A 347 8.26 12.91 17.15
CA ARG A 347 7.00 12.55 16.49
C ARG A 347 7.18 12.33 14.99
N VAL A 348 8.26 11.62 14.63
CA VAL A 348 8.54 11.19 13.26
C VAL A 348 7.83 9.87 13.00
N PHE A 349 6.83 9.88 12.14
CA PHE A 349 6.13 8.70 11.64
C PHE A 349 6.82 8.15 10.38
N CYS A 350 7.35 9.03 9.53
CA CYS A 350 7.87 8.66 8.21
C CYS A 350 9.21 9.32 7.95
N GLY A 351 10.28 8.67 8.42
CA GLY A 351 11.63 9.16 8.25
C GLY A 351 12.14 8.98 6.82
N PHE A 352 12.74 10.04 6.30
CA PHE A 352 13.56 10.07 5.10
C PHE A 352 14.87 10.81 5.39
N CYS A 353 15.92 10.41 4.69
CA CYS A 353 17.25 10.99 4.89
C CYS A 353 17.28 12.44 4.41
N ARG A 354 17.75 13.34 5.28
CA ARG A 354 17.67 14.80 5.13
C ARG A 354 19.00 15.45 5.48
N ASP A 355 19.34 16.51 4.76
CA ASP A 355 20.52 17.35 5.04
C ASP A 355 20.11 18.53 5.94
N ILE A 356 20.29 18.35 7.25
CA ILE A 356 20.19 19.45 8.22
C ILE A 356 21.54 19.70 8.88
N ASP A 357 22.18 18.63 9.33
CA ASP A 357 23.39 18.74 10.15
C ASP A 357 24.68 18.73 9.32
N ALA A 358 24.60 18.55 7.99
CA ALA A 358 25.77 18.62 7.10
C ALA A 358 25.95 20.03 6.53
N ALA A 359 25.49 20.28 5.29
CA ALA A 359 25.50 21.63 4.72
C ALA A 359 24.28 22.45 5.17
N GLY A 360 23.25 21.78 5.70
CA GLY A 360 22.05 22.43 6.21
C GLY A 360 21.14 22.94 5.10
N SER A 361 21.12 22.26 3.94
CA SER A 361 20.26 22.63 2.81
C SER A 361 18.77 22.46 3.07
N LEU A 362 18.41 21.70 4.12
CA LEU A 362 17.06 21.29 4.49
C LEU A 362 16.38 20.34 3.50
N CYS A 363 17.08 19.92 2.44
CA CYS A 363 16.56 19.05 1.41
C CYS A 363 16.54 17.59 1.88
N PHE A 364 15.71 16.79 1.22
CA PHE A 364 15.74 15.33 1.35
C PHE A 364 16.64 14.72 0.29
N GLU A 365 17.20 13.53 0.57
CA GLU A 365 17.99 12.79 -0.40
C GLU A 365 17.20 12.59 -1.68
N GLY A 366 17.82 12.93 -2.81
CA GLY A 366 17.19 12.86 -4.13
C GLY A 366 16.37 14.07 -4.55
N ASP A 367 16.34 15.14 -3.75
CA ASP A 367 15.67 16.38 -4.11
C ASP A 367 16.31 17.01 -5.37
N PRO A 368 15.59 17.03 -6.50
CA PRO A 368 16.07 17.58 -7.72
C PRO A 368 16.00 19.10 -7.74
N ASN A 369 15.46 19.84 -6.77
CA ASN A 369 15.46 21.31 -6.80
C ASN A 369 15.10 21.93 -5.44
N LYS A 370 15.88 22.93 -4.99
CA LYS A 370 15.30 24.09 -4.33
C LYS A 370 15.89 25.42 -4.82
N PRO A 371 15.08 26.41 -5.25
CA PRO A 371 15.51 27.79 -5.48
C PRO A 371 15.49 28.65 -4.17
N PRO A 372 16.30 29.74 -4.02
CA PRO A 372 17.36 30.23 -4.89
C PRO A 372 18.75 30.56 -4.23
N THR A 373 19.14 30.04 -3.05
CA THR A 373 20.45 30.47 -2.45
C THR A 373 21.32 29.43 -1.74
N ALA A 374 20.91 28.16 -1.62
CA ALA A 374 21.81 27.05 -1.30
C ALA A 374 21.26 25.81 -1.98
N GLY A 375 21.89 25.36 -3.05
CA GLY A 375 21.39 24.21 -3.81
C GLY A 375 21.37 22.96 -2.95
N CYS A 376 20.30 22.17 -3.03
CA CYS A 376 20.33 20.80 -2.51
C CYS A 376 21.57 20.07 -3.06
N PRO A 377 22.17 19.14 -2.30
CA PRO A 377 23.29 18.34 -2.78
C PRO A 377 22.99 17.66 -4.12
N ARG A 378 23.77 17.99 -5.17
CA ARG A 378 23.60 17.46 -6.53
C ARG A 378 24.92 17.32 -7.26
N ASN A 379 25.03 16.33 -8.17
CA ASN A 379 26.30 16.01 -8.81
C ASN A 379 26.78 17.15 -9.72
N ASN A 380 25.86 17.79 -10.45
CA ASN A 380 26.19 18.93 -11.33
C ASN A 380 26.70 20.16 -10.55
N LEU A 381 26.47 20.23 -9.24
CA LEU A 381 26.97 21.29 -8.38
C LEU A 381 28.32 20.94 -7.71
N CYS A 382 28.80 19.70 -7.90
CA CYS A 382 30.09 19.27 -7.38
C CYS A 382 31.24 19.97 -8.11
N VAL A 383 32.16 20.54 -7.34
CA VAL A 383 33.35 21.26 -7.87
C VAL A 383 34.63 20.46 -7.68
N SER A 384 34.68 19.59 -6.67
CA SER A 384 35.79 18.67 -6.40
C SER A 384 35.32 17.57 -5.43
N VAL A 385 36.19 16.63 -5.09
CA VAL A 385 35.88 15.60 -4.08
C VAL A 385 35.48 16.27 -2.75
N GLY A 386 34.32 15.89 -2.23
CA GLY A 386 33.76 16.40 -0.98
C GLY A 386 33.33 17.88 -0.98
N ASN A 387 33.29 18.56 -2.14
CA ASN A 387 32.92 19.98 -2.20
C ASN A 387 31.91 20.30 -3.32
N PRO A 388 30.89 21.15 -3.05
CA PRO A 388 30.55 21.70 -1.74
C PRO A 388 29.85 20.68 -0.82
N PHE A 389 29.54 19.48 -1.33
CA PHE A 389 28.83 18.42 -0.61
C PHE A 389 29.73 17.20 -0.41
N ASN A 390 29.56 16.50 0.70
CA ASN A 390 30.36 15.32 0.99
C ASN A 390 30.14 14.18 -0.04
N CYS A 391 28.95 14.08 -0.64
CA CYS A 391 28.63 13.12 -1.71
C CYS A 391 29.39 13.35 -3.03
N CYS A 392 30.12 14.47 -3.18
CA CYS A 392 30.86 14.76 -4.40
C CYS A 392 32.11 13.88 -4.54
N THR A 393 32.27 13.24 -5.70
CA THR A 393 33.46 12.41 -6.04
C THR A 393 34.36 13.09 -7.07
N GLY A 394 33.98 14.26 -7.57
CA GLY A 394 34.73 15.06 -8.53
C GLY A 394 33.87 16.15 -9.14
N PRO A 395 34.43 16.98 -10.05
CA PRO A 395 33.64 17.99 -10.76
C PRO A 395 32.49 17.33 -11.52
N GLY A 396 31.26 17.80 -11.30
CA GLY A 396 30.05 17.28 -11.96
C GLY A 396 29.67 15.84 -11.60
N THR A 397 30.34 15.19 -10.64
CA THR A 397 30.18 13.76 -10.33
C THR A 397 30.08 13.50 -8.83
N GLY A 398 29.27 12.51 -8.45
CA GLY A 398 29.05 12.15 -7.05
C GLY A 398 27.90 11.16 -6.88
N SER A 399 27.55 10.91 -5.63
CA SER A 399 26.35 10.17 -5.21
C SER A 399 25.27 11.11 -4.65
N CYS A 400 25.21 12.34 -5.14
CA CYS A 400 24.28 13.35 -4.63
C CYS A 400 22.88 13.24 -5.26
N ASP A 401 22.78 12.79 -6.52
CA ASP A 401 21.50 12.60 -7.23
C ASP A 401 20.98 11.17 -7.05
N GLN A 402 20.47 10.85 -5.86
CA GLN A 402 19.95 9.52 -5.49
C GLN A 402 18.42 9.51 -5.43
N ALA A 403 17.80 8.37 -5.17
CA ALA A 403 16.37 8.32 -4.86
C ALA A 403 16.12 8.67 -3.39
N ALA A 404 14.90 9.14 -3.06
CA ALA A 404 14.48 9.34 -1.68
C ALA A 404 14.69 8.08 -0.84
N LYS A 405 15.47 8.22 0.24
CA LYS A 405 15.84 7.09 1.08
C LYS A 405 15.02 7.06 2.36
N PRO A 406 14.11 6.07 2.53
CA PRO A 406 13.39 5.90 3.78
C PRO A 406 14.35 5.46 4.90
N CYS A 407 14.04 5.84 6.12
CA CYS A 407 14.81 5.51 7.30
C CYS A 407 13.92 5.44 8.55
N THR A 408 14.40 4.70 9.54
CA THR A 408 13.85 4.63 10.90
C THR A 408 14.88 5.05 11.95
N ASP A 409 16.14 5.27 11.54
CA ASP A 409 17.21 5.78 12.36
C ASP A 409 18.19 6.59 11.49
N SER A 410 18.79 7.63 12.05
CA SER A 410 19.79 8.47 11.35
C SER A 410 21.02 7.68 10.92
N SER A 411 21.37 6.60 11.63
CA SER A 411 22.48 5.70 11.25
C SER A 411 22.24 5.02 9.89
N GLN A 412 20.99 4.93 9.44
CA GLN A 412 20.66 4.37 8.14
C GLN A 412 20.95 5.37 7.01
N CYS A 413 21.04 6.68 7.31
CA CYS A 413 21.17 7.72 6.30
C CYS A 413 22.61 8.03 5.86
N THR A 414 23.52 7.11 6.08
CA THR A 414 24.90 7.24 5.61
C THR A 414 24.96 6.90 4.12
N ASP A 415 25.04 7.91 3.25
CA ASP A 415 25.36 7.79 1.81
C ASP A 415 26.85 7.43 1.56
N GLY A 416 27.56 6.97 2.59
CA GLY A 416 29.00 6.73 2.58
C GLY A 416 29.83 7.97 2.95
N ASN A 417 29.30 9.19 2.76
CA ASN A 417 30.05 10.44 2.94
C ASN A 417 29.41 11.42 3.95
N GLY A 418 28.21 11.13 4.46
CA GLY A 418 27.54 11.89 5.52
C GLY A 418 26.78 13.13 5.04
N THR A 419 26.33 13.15 3.78
CA THR A 419 25.59 14.31 3.22
C THR A 419 24.18 14.44 3.77
N TRP A 420 23.52 13.32 4.07
CA TRP A 420 22.12 13.27 4.48
C TRP A 420 21.95 12.72 5.90
N PRO A 421 22.63 13.24 6.92
CA PRO A 421 22.85 12.52 8.17
C PRO A 421 21.61 12.36 9.06
N ASN A 422 20.47 12.96 8.72
CA ASN A 422 19.29 13.03 9.57
C ASN A 422 18.15 12.18 9.04
N CYS A 423 17.60 11.30 9.89
CA CYS A 423 16.34 10.64 9.59
C CYS A 423 15.15 11.47 10.08
N GLN A 424 14.43 12.12 9.16
CA GLN A 424 13.36 13.07 9.51
C GLN A 424 12.18 13.00 8.54
N GLN A 425 11.03 13.51 8.96
CA GLN A 425 9.95 13.89 8.06
C GLN A 425 9.95 15.41 7.88
N HIS A 426 9.09 15.96 7.01
CA HIS A 426 9.12 17.40 6.72
C HIS A 426 8.88 18.25 7.98
N ASN A 427 7.70 18.14 8.61
CA ASN A 427 7.46 18.66 9.95
C ASN A 427 6.95 17.58 10.93
N ALA A 428 7.44 17.64 12.17
CA ALA A 428 7.07 16.74 13.28
C ALA A 428 5.56 16.72 13.54
N GLY A 429 4.97 15.54 13.74
CA GLY A 429 3.53 15.36 13.93
C GLY A 429 2.86 14.71 12.73
N ALA A 430 1.55 14.90 12.58
CA ALA A 430 0.76 14.30 11.50
C ALA A 430 -0.46 15.17 11.21
N PHE A 431 -0.87 15.21 9.94
CA PHE A 431 -2.15 15.73 9.46
C PHE A 431 -2.46 17.17 9.92
N GLY A 432 -1.44 18.04 9.97
CA GLY A 432 -1.57 19.43 10.43
C GLY A 432 -1.50 19.62 11.94
N PHE A 433 -1.32 18.53 12.70
CA PHE A 433 -1.20 18.56 14.16
C PHE A 433 0.25 18.31 14.62
N GLY A 434 0.96 19.39 14.92
CA GLY A 434 2.35 19.35 15.38
C GLY A 434 2.60 18.57 16.69
N THR A 435 1.56 18.32 17.49
CA THR A 435 1.63 17.55 18.76
C THR A 435 1.19 16.10 18.62
N ALA A 436 0.74 15.67 17.44
CA ALA A 436 0.29 14.30 17.18
C ALA A 436 1.41 13.28 17.41
N LYS A 437 1.15 12.28 18.23
CA LYS A 437 2.11 11.23 18.60
C LYS A 437 1.65 9.84 18.15
N THR A 438 0.35 9.57 18.16
CA THR A 438 -0.18 8.24 17.84
C THR A 438 -1.34 8.36 16.86
N ILE A 439 -1.22 7.67 15.74
CA ILE A 439 -2.29 7.44 14.76
C ILE A 439 -2.83 6.04 15.03
N THR A 440 -4.14 5.89 15.15
CA THR A 440 -4.81 4.58 15.24
C THR A 440 -5.92 4.54 14.23
N GLU A 441 -5.92 3.53 13.38
CA GLU A 441 -7.02 3.19 12.49
C GLU A 441 -7.60 1.84 12.92
N THR A 442 -8.91 1.70 12.87
CA THR A 442 -9.65 0.53 13.34
C THR A 442 -10.52 0.02 12.20
N GLY A 443 -10.09 -1.08 11.59
CA GLY A 443 -10.90 -1.81 10.63
C GLY A 443 -12.05 -2.57 11.29
N ALA A 444 -12.87 -3.18 10.44
CA ALA A 444 -13.96 -4.04 10.84
C ALA A 444 -13.95 -5.29 9.94
N PRO A 445 -13.82 -6.51 10.50
CA PRO A 445 -13.94 -7.74 9.74
C PRO A 445 -15.32 -7.86 9.08
N ALA A 446 -15.38 -8.56 7.95
CA ALA A 446 -16.63 -8.76 7.21
C ALA A 446 -17.66 -9.65 7.93
N GLY A 447 -17.26 -10.40 8.97
CA GLY A 447 -18.08 -11.45 9.53
C GLY A 447 -18.11 -12.71 8.65
N ASP A 448 -19.15 -13.52 8.82
CA ASP A 448 -19.28 -14.80 8.14
C ASP A 448 -19.71 -14.61 6.68
N MET A 449 -18.75 -14.79 5.77
CA MET A 449 -18.94 -14.68 4.32
C MET A 449 -19.29 -16.02 3.66
N THR A 450 -19.62 -17.07 4.43
CA THR A 450 -19.88 -18.41 3.89
C THR A 450 -21.18 -18.55 3.11
N ASP A 451 -22.04 -17.54 3.14
CA ASP A 451 -23.29 -17.46 2.38
C ASP A 451 -23.11 -16.98 0.92
N GLY A 452 -21.91 -16.52 0.55
CA GLY A 452 -21.60 -15.98 -0.77
C GLY A 452 -22.20 -14.59 -1.05
N ALA A 453 -22.85 -13.98 -0.07
CA ALA A 453 -23.35 -12.62 -0.15
C ALA A 453 -22.22 -11.61 0.11
N GLY A 454 -22.48 -10.35 -0.23
CA GLY A 454 -21.61 -9.25 0.16
C GLY A 454 -21.85 -8.85 1.61
N HIS A 455 -20.77 -8.73 2.39
CA HIS A 455 -20.80 -8.32 3.78
C HIS A 455 -20.04 -7.01 4.01
N ALA A 456 -20.58 -6.15 4.86
CA ALA A 456 -19.93 -4.89 5.19
C ALA A 456 -18.60 -5.13 5.92
N SER A 457 -17.55 -4.45 5.48
CA SER A 457 -16.20 -4.57 6.02
C SER A 457 -15.50 -3.21 5.94
N VAL A 458 -14.52 -2.99 6.81
CA VAL A 458 -13.67 -1.80 6.78
C VAL A 458 -12.22 -2.24 6.77
N LEU A 459 -11.52 -1.92 5.68
CA LEU A 459 -10.07 -2.10 5.57
C LEU A 459 -9.39 -0.79 5.94
N VAL A 460 -8.40 -0.83 6.81
CA VAL A 460 -7.61 0.35 7.18
C VAL A 460 -6.16 0.20 6.74
N SER A 461 -5.42 1.30 6.66
CA SER A 461 -3.96 1.35 6.40
C SER A 461 -3.33 2.59 7.02
N ILE A 462 -2.10 2.44 7.54
CA ILE A 462 -1.22 3.56 7.90
C ILE A 462 0.11 3.37 7.16
N PHE A 463 0.50 4.35 6.37
CA PHE A 463 1.65 4.27 5.46
C PHE A 463 2.50 5.53 5.52
N CYS A 464 3.56 5.57 4.71
CA CYS A 464 4.38 6.75 4.53
C CYS A 464 4.23 7.30 3.13
N VAL A 465 4.10 8.62 3.04
CA VAL A 465 4.12 9.34 1.77
C VAL A 465 5.53 9.92 1.62
N PRO A 466 6.29 9.52 0.58
CA PRO A 466 7.61 10.09 0.29
C PRO A 466 7.50 11.56 -0.16
N PRO A 467 8.62 12.31 -0.23
CA PRO A 467 8.62 13.60 -0.91
C PRO A 467 8.19 13.43 -2.38
N THR A 468 7.43 14.40 -2.88
CA THR A 468 7.09 14.49 -4.31
C THR A 468 8.14 15.24 -5.11
N PHE A 469 9.02 15.96 -4.42
CA PHE A 469 10.02 16.85 -5.00
C PHE A 469 9.41 18.01 -5.81
N THR A 470 8.11 18.24 -5.64
CA THR A 470 7.42 19.42 -6.13
C THR A 470 7.23 20.36 -4.96
N ALA A 471 8.03 21.42 -4.91
CA ALA A 471 8.09 22.31 -3.73
C ALA A 471 6.73 22.83 -3.26
N SER A 472 5.80 23.17 -4.16
CA SER A 472 4.46 23.61 -3.77
C SER A 472 3.63 22.49 -3.12
N VAL A 473 3.69 21.28 -3.67
CA VAL A 473 2.98 20.11 -3.15
C VAL A 473 3.57 19.66 -1.82
N ASP A 474 4.89 19.55 -1.73
CA ASP A 474 5.57 19.13 -0.50
C ASP A 474 5.39 20.15 0.64
N ASN A 475 5.43 21.46 0.34
CA ASN A 475 5.18 22.48 1.36
C ASN A 475 3.72 22.51 1.82
N SER A 476 2.75 22.39 0.90
CA SER A 476 1.33 22.44 1.27
C SER A 476 0.85 21.13 1.92
N GLY A 477 1.30 20.00 1.40
CA GLY A 477 0.99 18.67 1.91
C GLY A 477 1.87 18.26 3.09
N ASP A 478 2.92 19.03 3.40
CA ASP A 478 3.91 18.73 4.44
C ASP A 478 4.51 17.32 4.26
N LEU A 479 5.09 17.11 3.07
CA LEU A 479 5.65 15.83 2.63
C LEU A 479 7.19 15.88 2.61
N PRO A 480 7.87 14.77 2.99
CA PRO A 480 7.31 13.49 3.42
C PRO A 480 6.62 13.54 4.77
N GLY A 481 5.62 12.68 4.93
CA GLY A 481 4.79 12.60 6.14
C GLY A 481 4.00 11.28 6.22
N PRO A 482 3.31 11.03 7.34
CA PRO A 482 2.41 9.89 7.45
C PRO A 482 1.23 10.00 6.48
N GLY A 483 0.68 8.84 6.13
CA GLY A 483 -0.65 8.69 5.54
C GLY A 483 -1.49 7.72 6.36
N ALA A 484 -2.80 7.95 6.45
CA ALA A 484 -3.76 7.05 7.06
C ALA A 484 -5.04 7.02 6.24
N VAL A 485 -5.63 5.84 6.09
CA VAL A 485 -6.89 5.68 5.36
C VAL A 485 -7.75 4.59 5.98
N ALA A 486 -9.06 4.81 5.92
CA ALA A 486 -10.08 3.80 6.18
C ALA A 486 -10.95 3.65 4.94
N LEU A 487 -11.10 2.41 4.47
CA LEU A 487 -11.89 2.02 3.31
C LEU A 487 -13.06 1.14 3.77
N PRO A 488 -14.21 1.73 4.08
CA PRO A 488 -15.47 1.00 4.17
C PRO A 488 -15.83 0.39 2.82
N GLY A 489 -16.46 -0.76 2.85
CA GLY A 489 -16.86 -1.45 1.64
C GLY A 489 -17.62 -2.72 1.90
N THR A 490 -17.80 -3.49 0.83
CA THR A 490 -18.42 -4.80 0.84
C THR A 490 -17.39 -5.86 0.42
N ALA A 491 -17.16 -6.85 1.27
CA ALA A 491 -16.35 -8.02 0.97
C ALA A 491 -17.27 -9.19 0.55
N GLN A 492 -16.93 -9.88 -0.53
CA GLN A 492 -17.72 -10.99 -1.06
C GLN A 492 -16.83 -12.09 -1.62
N LEU A 493 -17.09 -13.33 -1.24
CA LEU A 493 -16.48 -14.51 -1.85
C LEU A 493 -17.21 -14.88 -3.15
N LEU A 494 -16.44 -15.08 -4.21
CA LEU A 494 -16.92 -15.41 -5.55
C LEU A 494 -16.53 -16.85 -5.93
N PRO A 495 -17.39 -17.57 -6.68
CA PRO A 495 -17.18 -18.97 -7.07
C PRO A 495 -16.04 -19.17 -8.09
#